data_AF-A0A9D1FYN9-F1
#
_entry.id   AF-A0A9D1FYN9-F1
#
_cell.length_a   1.000
_cell.length_b   1.000
_cell.length_c   1.000
_cell.angle_alpha   90.00
_cell.angle_beta   90.00
_cell.angle_gamma   90.00
#
_symmetry.space_group_name_H-M   'P 1'
#
loop_
_entity.id
_entity.type
_entity.pdbx_description
1 polymer ?
#
loop_
_entity_poly.entity_id
_entity_poly.type
_entity_poly.pdbx_seq_one_letter_code
_entity_poly.pdbx_strand_id
1 'polypeptide(L)'
;MGIDEILALLNDNLPPEAQQRGIEAAKHVKTTLPFVMPGEAYCGKKVWENCAKIVAMRTDEQIRPYLNQLLEWIQDPTCPGALRIFERLLQYRDVELLRMMLRWSILRAEATGEFGVYVLYDLLARLPLEP
;
A
#
# COMPACT_ATOMS: atom_id res chain seq x y z
N MET A 1 0.83 22.46 7.12
CA MET A 1 0.38 21.92 5.83
C MET A 1 -0.75 20.96 6.11
N GLY A 2 -1.90 21.15 5.47
CA GLY A 2 -3.05 20.24 5.58
C GLY A 2 -2.82 18.94 4.80
N ILE A 3 -3.64 17.92 5.04
CA ILE A 3 -3.56 16.65 4.30
C ILE A 3 -3.77 16.87 2.79
N ASP A 4 -4.72 17.73 2.42
CA ASP A 4 -5.02 18.02 1.01
C ASP A 4 -3.84 18.69 0.29
N GLU A 5 -3.17 19.62 0.97
CA GLU A 5 -1.95 20.28 0.46
C GLU A 5 -0.80 19.29 0.30
N ILE A 6 -0.65 18.36 1.25
CA ILE A 6 0.34 17.27 1.16
C ILE A 6 0.03 16.43 -0.08
N LEU A 7 -1.21 15.94 -0.22
CA LEU A 7 -1.62 15.10 -1.34
C LEU A 7 -1.44 15.79 -2.70
N ALA A 8 -1.70 17.10 -2.79
CA ALA A 8 -1.47 17.88 -4.00
C ALA A 8 0.02 17.88 -4.41
N LEU A 9 0.94 17.99 -3.44
CA LEU A 9 2.39 17.93 -3.69
C LEU A 9 2.87 16.54 -4.14
N LEU A 10 2.15 15.47 -3.82
CA LEU A 10 2.52 14.10 -4.20
C LEU A 10 2.23 13.76 -5.66
N ASN A 11 1.68 14.68 -6.45
CA ASN A 11 1.41 14.48 -7.87
C ASN A 11 2.72 14.28 -8.66
N ASP A 12 2.84 13.17 -9.36
CA ASP A 12 4.01 12.74 -10.15
C ASP A 12 4.34 13.64 -11.34
N ASN A 13 3.43 14.56 -11.71
CA ASN A 13 3.68 15.59 -12.73
C ASN A 13 4.33 16.85 -12.16
N LEU A 14 4.43 16.97 -10.84
CA LEU A 14 5.15 18.09 -10.23
C LEU A 14 6.66 17.83 -10.25
N PRO A 15 7.49 18.88 -10.16
CA PRO A 15 8.93 18.70 -10.04
C PRO A 15 9.31 17.81 -8.85
N PRO A 16 10.41 17.02 -8.93
CA PRO A 16 10.84 16.14 -7.85
C PRO A 16 10.98 16.85 -6.49
N GLU A 17 11.40 18.12 -6.46
CA GLU A 17 11.53 18.91 -5.23
C GLU A 17 10.18 19.18 -4.56
N ALA A 18 9.13 19.41 -5.35
CA ALA A 18 7.78 19.58 -4.83
C ALA A 18 7.24 18.27 -4.26
N GLN A 19 7.44 17.16 -4.97
CA GLN A 19 7.08 15.81 -4.50
C GLN A 19 7.81 15.48 -3.20
N GLN A 20 9.11 15.76 -3.12
CA GLN A 20 9.92 15.50 -1.94
C GLN A 20 9.45 16.31 -0.73
N ARG A 21 9.04 17.57 -0.93
CA ARG A 21 8.42 18.39 0.13
C ARG A 21 7.11 17.77 0.64
N GLY A 22 6.29 17.22 -0.26
CA GLY A 22 5.08 16.48 0.10
C GLY A 22 5.39 15.24 0.94
N ILE A 23 6.36 14.43 0.51
CA ILE A 23 6.80 13.21 1.22
C ILE A 23 7.34 13.56 2.62
N GLU A 24 8.15 14.63 2.72
CA GLU A 24 8.70 15.05 4.01
C GLU A 24 7.60 15.52 4.96
N ALA A 25 6.66 16.34 4.46
CA ALA A 25 5.52 16.79 5.25
C ALA A 25 4.64 15.62 5.72
N ALA A 26 4.48 14.58 4.89
CA ALA A 26 3.69 13.40 5.20
C ALA A 26 4.23 12.61 6.42
N LYS A 27 5.54 12.64 6.69
CA LYS A 27 6.13 11.98 7.88
C LYS A 27 5.53 12.46 9.20
N HIS A 28 5.07 13.72 9.25
CA HIS A 28 4.47 14.31 10.44
C HIS A 28 2.97 14.02 10.58
N VAL A 29 2.33 13.45 9.55
CA VAL A 29 0.94 13.00 9.63
C VAL A 29 0.88 11.71 10.44
N LYS A 30 0.08 11.68 11.51
CA LYS A 30 0.02 10.54 12.46
C LYS A 30 -0.63 9.29 11.85
N THR A 31 -1.68 9.47 11.06
CA THR A 31 -2.41 8.38 10.40
C THR A 31 -1.85 8.09 9.01
N THR A 32 -1.89 6.83 8.60
CA THR A 32 -1.53 6.40 7.25
C THR A 32 -2.71 6.48 6.28
N LEU A 33 -3.96 6.54 6.78
CA LEU A 33 -5.19 6.45 5.98
C LEU A 33 -5.18 7.33 4.71
N PRO A 34 -4.77 8.61 4.73
CA PRO A 34 -4.81 9.46 3.54
C PRO A 34 -3.91 8.97 2.40
N PHE A 35 -2.91 8.14 2.71
CA PHE A 35 -1.92 7.63 1.76
C PHE A 35 -2.22 6.18 1.32
N VAL A 36 -3.22 5.54 1.91
CA VAL A 36 -3.65 4.19 1.52
C VAL A 36 -4.72 4.32 0.46
N MET A 37 -4.40 3.95 -0.79
CA MET A 37 -5.33 3.99 -1.93
C MET A 37 -6.14 5.31 -1.99
N PRO A 38 -5.50 6.48 -2.14
CA PRO A 38 -6.17 7.77 -2.00
C PRO A 38 -7.29 7.97 -3.05
N GLY A 39 -8.55 7.76 -2.64
CA GLY A 39 -9.82 8.04 -3.34
C GLY A 39 -10.17 7.18 -4.57
N GLU A 40 -11.36 7.41 -5.13
CA GLU A 40 -12.24 6.40 -5.75
C GLU A 40 -11.96 5.88 -7.18
N ALA A 41 -11.00 6.45 -7.93
CA ALA A 41 -10.71 5.95 -9.28
C ALA A 41 -9.67 4.81 -9.21
N TYR A 42 -10.07 3.59 -9.60
CA TYR A 42 -9.18 2.44 -9.79
C TYR A 42 -7.95 2.88 -10.61
N CYS A 43 -6.79 2.88 -9.97
CA CYS A 43 -5.45 2.94 -10.56
C CYS A 43 -5.22 3.96 -11.68
N GLY A 44 -5.56 5.24 -11.42
CA GLY A 44 -5.30 6.33 -12.37
C GLY A 44 -4.82 7.63 -11.75
N LYS A 45 -4.52 7.68 -10.44
CA LYS A 45 -4.12 8.94 -9.81
C LYS A 45 -2.60 9.06 -9.75
N LYS A 46 -2.16 10.19 -10.29
CA LYS A 46 -0.81 10.75 -10.28
C LYS A 46 -0.13 10.83 -8.90
N VAL A 47 -0.82 10.49 -7.81
CA VAL A 47 -0.29 10.54 -6.43
C VAL A 47 0.11 9.17 -5.89
N TRP A 48 -0.31 8.07 -6.53
CA TRP A 48 -0.25 6.73 -5.96
C TRP A 48 1.18 6.24 -5.68
N GLU A 49 2.12 6.45 -6.61
CA GLU A 49 3.52 6.06 -6.41
C GLU A 49 4.13 6.75 -5.18
N ASN A 50 3.89 8.05 -5.02
CA ASN A 50 4.41 8.80 -3.88
C ASN A 50 3.69 8.48 -2.57
N CYS A 51 2.40 8.17 -2.62
CA CYS A 51 1.66 7.62 -1.48
C CYS A 51 2.23 6.26 -1.05
N ALA A 52 2.55 5.37 -1.99
CA ALA A 52 3.19 4.09 -1.69
C ALA A 52 4.57 4.27 -1.06
N LYS A 53 5.36 5.27 -1.47
CA LYS A 53 6.63 5.63 -0.79
C LYS A 53 6.38 5.97 0.68
N ILE A 54 5.37 6.78 0.96
CA ILE A 54 5.01 7.15 2.33
C ILE A 54 4.57 5.92 3.13
N VAL A 55 3.69 5.07 2.58
CA VAL A 55 3.24 3.84 3.25
C VAL A 55 4.42 2.90 3.52
N ALA A 56 5.35 2.74 2.58
CA ALA A 56 6.53 1.89 2.76
C ALA A 56 7.45 2.37 3.89
N MET A 57 7.44 3.66 4.23
CA MET A 57 8.20 4.23 5.34
C MET A 57 7.52 4.07 6.70
N ARG A 58 6.26 3.63 6.74
CA ARG A 58 5.49 3.47 7.99
C ARG A 58 5.87 2.20 8.73
N THR A 59 5.76 2.26 10.05
CA THR A 59 5.96 1.09 10.91
C THR A 59 4.84 0.07 10.72
N ASP A 60 5.06 -1.17 11.15
CA ASP A 60 4.04 -2.23 11.07
C ASP A 60 2.76 -1.82 11.81
N GLU A 61 2.88 -1.13 12.95
CA GLU A 61 1.76 -0.66 13.75
C GLU A 61 0.94 0.42 13.02
N GLN A 62 1.61 1.28 12.25
CA GLN A 62 0.98 2.35 11.48
C GLN A 62 0.25 1.84 10.23
N ILE A 63 0.66 0.69 9.68
CA ILE A 63 0.01 0.08 8.50
C ILE A 63 -0.96 -1.05 8.87
N ARG A 64 -0.84 -1.64 10.07
CA ARG A 64 -1.69 -2.74 10.55
C ARG A 64 -3.18 -2.51 10.35
N PRO A 65 -3.75 -1.31 10.66
CA PRO A 65 -5.19 -1.08 10.47
C PRO A 65 -5.65 -1.12 9.01
N TYR A 66 -4.70 -1.07 8.06
CA TYR A 66 -4.95 -0.92 6.63
C TYR A 66 -4.51 -2.13 5.80
N LEU A 67 -4.16 -3.25 6.44
CA LEU A 67 -3.65 -4.44 5.74
C LEU A 67 -4.62 -4.94 4.65
N ASN A 68 -5.93 -4.91 4.89
CA ASN A 68 -6.91 -5.29 3.87
C ASN A 68 -6.79 -4.44 2.60
N GLN A 69 -6.73 -3.12 2.75
CA GLN A 69 -6.59 -2.19 1.63
C GLN A 69 -5.23 -2.32 0.94
N LEU A 70 -4.16 -2.61 1.70
CA LEU A 70 -2.84 -2.86 1.10
C LEU A 70 -2.81 -4.16 0.30
N LEU A 71 -3.51 -5.20 0.76
CA LEU A 71 -3.70 -6.45 0.02
C LEU A 71 -4.56 -6.25 -1.22
N GLU A 72 -5.56 -5.38 -1.18
CA GLU A 72 -6.32 -4.98 -2.37
C GLU A 72 -5.45 -4.20 -3.37
N TRP A 73 -4.60 -3.28 -2.89
CA TRP A 73 -3.72 -2.49 -3.74
C TRP A 73 -2.77 -3.38 -4.57
N ILE A 74 -2.18 -4.41 -3.96
CA ILE A 74 -1.22 -5.26 -4.69
C ILE A 74 -1.86 -6.21 -5.71
N GLN A 75 -3.18 -6.44 -5.65
CA GLN A 75 -3.85 -7.35 -6.59
C GLN A 75 -3.78 -6.86 -8.03
N ASP A 76 -3.74 -5.55 -8.26
CA ASP A 76 -3.41 -5.00 -9.56
C ASP A 76 -1.97 -4.47 -9.57
N PRO A 77 -0.98 -5.29 -10.01
CA PRO A 77 0.43 -4.91 -10.01
C PRO A 77 0.75 -3.83 -11.06
N THR A 78 -0.20 -3.49 -11.95
CA THR A 78 -0.01 -2.40 -12.91
C THR A 78 -0.23 -1.02 -12.27
N CYS A 79 -0.86 -0.98 -11.09
CA CYS A 79 -1.08 0.25 -10.36
C CYS A 79 0.22 0.86 -9.84
N PRO A 80 0.41 2.18 -9.95
CA PRO A 80 1.57 2.85 -9.37
C PRO A 80 1.69 2.53 -7.88
N GLY A 81 2.90 2.24 -7.42
CA GLY A 81 3.18 1.87 -6.04
C GLY A 81 2.85 0.44 -5.64
N ALA A 82 2.15 -0.37 -6.44
CA ALA A 82 1.75 -1.74 -6.05
C ALA A 82 2.97 -2.61 -5.69
N LEU A 83 4.01 -2.62 -6.52
CA LEU A 83 5.26 -3.34 -6.23
C LEU A 83 5.91 -2.87 -4.92
N ARG A 84 5.88 -1.57 -4.64
CA ARG A 84 6.45 -1.01 -3.42
C ARG A 84 5.68 -1.43 -2.17
N ILE A 85 4.35 -1.50 -2.26
CA ILE A 85 3.52 -2.04 -1.18
C ILE A 85 3.78 -3.53 -0.99
N PHE A 86 3.91 -4.30 -2.07
CA PHE A 86 4.26 -5.72 -2.03
C PHE A 86 5.60 -5.95 -1.29
N GLU A 87 6.64 -5.22 -1.66
CA GLU A 87 7.95 -5.26 -0.99
C GLU A 87 7.85 -4.87 0.49
N ARG A 88 7.02 -3.88 0.82
CA ARG A 88 6.80 -3.49 2.22
C ARG A 88 6.13 -4.59 3.03
N LEU A 89 5.16 -5.30 2.45
CA LEU A 89 4.46 -6.41 3.10
C LEU A 89 5.37 -7.62 3.33
N LEU A 90 6.34 -7.88 2.43
CA LEU A 90 7.37 -8.91 2.67
C LEU A 90 8.23 -8.63 3.91
N GLN A 91 8.32 -7.37 4.34
CA GLN A 91 9.09 -6.95 5.52
C GLN A 91 8.22 -6.86 6.79
N TYR A 92 6.94 -7.22 6.72
CA TYR A 92 6.03 -7.16 7.87
C TYR A 92 6.40 -8.20 8.92
N ARG A 93 6.65 -7.78 10.16
CA ARG A 93 7.22 -8.67 11.19
C ARG A 93 6.25 -9.69 11.76
N ASP A 94 4.98 -9.32 11.90
CA ASP A 94 3.92 -10.21 12.39
C ASP A 94 3.42 -11.08 11.21
N VAL A 95 4.26 -12.04 10.83
CA VAL A 95 4.05 -12.92 9.66
C VAL A 95 2.78 -13.73 9.82
N GLU A 96 2.44 -14.17 11.03
CA GLU A 96 1.22 -14.96 11.28
C GLU A 96 -0.05 -14.15 11.09
N LEU A 97 -0.07 -12.89 11.58
CA LEU A 97 -1.16 -11.98 11.26
C LEU A 97 -1.27 -11.76 9.75
N LEU A 98 -0.16 -11.45 9.07
CA LEU A 98 -0.17 -11.21 7.64
C LEU A 98 -0.65 -12.44 6.86
N ARG A 99 -0.19 -13.63 7.24
CA ARG A 99 -0.59 -14.91 6.64
C ARG A 99 -2.08 -15.18 6.84
N MET A 100 -2.61 -14.91 8.04
CA MET A 100 -4.05 -15.01 8.30
C MET A 100 -4.84 -14.06 7.38
N MET A 101 -4.45 -12.78 7.32
CA MET A 101 -5.12 -11.77 6.49
C MET A 101 -5.04 -12.10 5.00
N LEU A 102 -3.90 -12.61 4.52
CA LEU A 102 -3.71 -13.08 3.16
C LEU A 102 -4.66 -14.22 2.80
N ARG A 103 -4.78 -15.23 3.67
CA ARG A 103 -5.70 -16.36 3.45
C ARG A 103 -7.14 -15.88 3.32
N TRP A 104 -7.56 -14.92 4.17
CA TRP A 104 -8.87 -14.28 4.05
C TRP A 104 -9.04 -13.53 2.73
N SER A 105 -8.03 -12.77 2.30
CA SER A 105 -8.06 -12.03 1.04
C SER A 105 -8.12 -12.95 -0.18
N ILE A 106 -7.38 -14.07 -0.17
CA ILE A 106 -7.41 -15.08 -1.24
C ILE A 106 -8.80 -15.71 -1.32
N LEU A 107 -9.34 -16.19 -0.19
CA LEU A 107 -10.68 -16.80 -0.13
C LEU A 107 -11.74 -15.84 -0.69
N ARG A 108 -11.67 -14.56 -0.30
CA ARG A 108 -12.59 -13.53 -0.81
C ARG A 108 -12.43 -13.36 -2.32
N ALA A 109 -11.20 -13.18 -2.81
CA ALA A 109 -10.94 -12.94 -4.22
C ALA A 109 -11.39 -14.12 -5.11
N GLU A 110 -11.20 -15.36 -4.65
CA GLU A 110 -11.69 -16.55 -5.34
C GLU A 110 -13.22 -16.62 -5.37
N ALA A 111 -13.87 -16.29 -4.25
CA ALA A 111 -15.33 -16.30 -4.15
C ALA A 111 -16.00 -15.20 -4.98
N THR A 112 -15.35 -14.05 -5.17
CA THR A 112 -15.88 -12.91 -5.93
C THR A 112 -15.42 -12.87 -7.38
N GLY A 113 -14.41 -13.68 -7.74
CA GLY A 113 -13.77 -13.60 -9.06
C GLY A 113 -12.95 -12.32 -9.24
N GLU A 114 -12.44 -11.72 -8.15
CA GLU A 114 -11.52 -10.59 -8.20
C GLU A 114 -10.25 -11.00 -8.99
N PHE A 115 -9.84 -10.15 -9.93
CA PHE A 115 -8.58 -10.32 -10.65
C PHE A 115 -7.39 -10.12 -9.69
N GLY A 116 -6.23 -10.69 -10.03
CA GLY A 116 -5.01 -10.43 -9.26
C GLY A 116 -4.73 -11.35 -8.08
N VAL A 117 -5.59 -12.35 -7.84
CA VAL A 117 -5.40 -13.34 -6.76
C VAL A 117 -4.04 -14.03 -6.80
N TYR A 118 -3.43 -14.19 -7.98
CA TYR A 118 -2.10 -14.77 -8.13
C TYR A 118 -1.00 -13.95 -7.43
N VAL A 119 -1.16 -12.63 -7.28
CA VAL A 119 -0.21 -11.79 -6.54
C VAL A 119 -0.29 -12.08 -5.04
N LEU A 120 -1.49 -12.36 -4.52
CA LEU A 120 -1.68 -12.77 -3.13
C LEU A 120 -1.02 -14.13 -2.86
N TYR A 121 -1.16 -15.07 -3.81
CA TYR A 121 -0.47 -16.36 -3.75
C TYR A 121 1.07 -16.20 -3.80
N ASP A 122 1.59 -15.32 -4.66
CA ASP A 122 3.04 -15.04 -4.74
C ASP A 122 3.55 -14.43 -3.42
N LEU A 123 2.81 -13.48 -2.83
CA LEU A 123 3.16 -12.94 -1.52
C LEU A 123 3.17 -14.04 -0.45
N LEU A 124 2.13 -14.87 -0.38
CA LEU A 124 2.01 -15.97 0.58
C LEU A 124 3.17 -16.97 0.46
N ALA A 125 3.58 -17.31 -0.76
CA ALA A 125 4.67 -18.25 -1.04
C ALA A 125 6.05 -17.71 -0.63
N ARG A 126 6.22 -16.39 -0.58
CA ARG A 126 7.48 -15.72 -0.19
C ARG A 126 7.59 -15.40 1.29
N LEU A 127 6.49 -15.50 2.05
CA LEU A 127 6.54 -15.34 3.50
C LEU A 127 7.34 -16.49 4.14
N PRO A 128 8.19 -16.20 5.14
CA PRO A 128 8.97 -17.24 5.82
C PRO A 128 8.03 -18.27 6.45
N LEU A 129 8.41 -19.55 6.33
CA LEU A 129 7.71 -20.64 7.01
C LEU A 129 7.84 -20.47 8.53
N GLU A 130 6.87 -20.99 9.28
CA GLU A 130 6.97 -21.05 10.74
C GLU A 130 8.31 -21.73 11.12
N PRO A 131 9.03 -21.20 12.14
CA PRO A 131 10.27 -21.79 12.61
C PRO A 131 10.09 -23.20 13.21
#